data_AF-A0AAD0TDS0-F1
#
_entry.id   AF-A0AAD0TDS0-F1
#
_cell.length_a   1.000
_cell.length_b   1.000
_cell.length_c   1.000
_cell.angle_alpha   90.00
_cell.angle_beta   90.00
_cell.angle_gamma   90.00
#
_symmetry.space_group_name_H-M   'P 1'
#
loop_
_entity.id
_entity.type
_entity.pdbx_description
1 polymer ?
#
loop_
_entity_poly.entity_id
_entity_poly.type
_entity_poly.pdbx_seq_one_letter_code
_entity_poly.pdbx_strand_id
1 'polypeptide(L)'
;MDSKLIDETLLQVLQLPEAKRTPERILSHLTLAATAADAKLHGASPLQLEHMKLAAAVGHLAGELGEGFTYRTNLRLGPDLEGLELCATIEARTVGAEGPRWVAFGGSAERVLATLRRDMEQHGKTIEQRSPRRRRNDNPLRHLPRERRA
;
A
#
# COMPACT_ATOMS: atom_id res chain seq x y z
N MET A 1 3.19 31.48 22.75
CA MET A 1 3.15 30.85 21.43
C MET A 1 3.51 31.90 20.39
N ASP A 2 4.62 31.70 19.68
CA ASP A 2 5.10 32.61 18.64
C ASP A 2 4.83 32.01 17.25
N SER A 3 3.70 32.39 16.65
CA SER A 3 3.25 31.83 15.38
C SER A 3 4.19 32.13 14.21
N LYS A 4 4.86 33.30 14.20
CA LYS A 4 5.81 33.65 13.14
C LYS A 4 7.03 32.74 13.18
N LEU A 5 7.58 32.52 14.37
CA LEU A 5 8.75 31.65 14.55
C LEU A 5 8.42 30.19 14.17
N ILE A 6 7.20 29.72 14.48
CA ILE A 6 6.73 28.40 14.05
C ILE A 6 6.70 28.31 12.52
N ASP A 7 6.07 29.28 11.85
CA ASP A 7 5.92 29.27 10.40
C ASP A 7 7.29 29.35 9.68
N GLU A 8 8.17 30.21 10.14
CA GLU A 8 9.52 30.36 9.59
C GLU A 8 10.36 29.08 9.75
N THR A 9 10.33 28.46 10.92
CA THR A 9 11.09 27.23 11.19
C THR A 9 10.56 26.04 10.39
N LEU A 10 9.24 25.90 10.23
CA LEU A 10 8.64 24.87 9.39
C LEU A 10 8.95 25.09 7.91
N LEU A 11 8.87 26.32 7.41
CA LEU A 11 9.24 26.66 6.03
C LEU A 11 10.70 26.35 5.75
N GLN A 12 11.60 26.66 6.69
CA GLN A 12 13.02 26.36 6.56
C GLN A 12 13.27 24.84 6.41
N VAL A 13 12.55 24.00 7.16
CA VAL A 13 12.64 22.52 7.00
C VAL A 13 12.25 22.10 5.60
N LEU A 14 11.12 22.59 5.09
CA LEU A 14 10.61 22.23 3.76
C LEU A 14 11.56 22.70 2.64
N GLN A 15 12.21 23.85 2.83
CA GLN A 15 13.13 24.45 1.87
C GLN A 15 14.57 23.94 2.00
N LEU A 16 14.89 23.05 2.95
CA LEU A 16 16.24 22.48 3.06
C LEU A 16 16.64 21.80 1.74
N PRO A 17 17.81 22.16 1.15
CA PRO A 17 18.35 21.44 0.00
C PRO A 17 18.59 19.97 0.34
N GLU A 18 18.41 19.08 -0.62
CA GLU A 18 18.47 17.62 -0.40
C GLU A 18 19.79 17.17 0.25
N ALA A 19 20.93 17.69 -0.22
CA ALA A 19 22.26 17.44 0.36
C ALA A 19 22.41 17.89 1.83
N LYS A 20 21.47 18.68 2.35
CA LYS A 20 21.45 19.26 3.69
C LYS A 20 20.28 18.73 4.54
N ARG A 21 19.44 17.84 4.01
CA ARG A 21 18.33 17.18 4.74
C ARG A 21 18.84 16.02 5.58
N THR A 22 19.72 16.31 6.54
CA THR A 22 20.18 15.30 7.50
C THR A 22 19.19 15.17 8.66
N PRO A 23 19.12 14.00 9.33
CA PRO A 23 18.24 13.79 10.47
C PRO A 23 18.44 14.84 11.58
N GLU A 24 19.68 15.22 11.84
CA GLU A 24 20.05 16.18 12.90
C GLU A 24 19.50 17.57 12.59
N ARG A 25 19.60 18.01 11.33
CA ARG A 25 19.11 19.33 10.91
C ARG A 25 17.60 19.39 10.94
N ILE A 26 16.93 18.33 10.46
CA ILE A 26 15.47 18.22 10.50
C ILE A 26 15.01 18.25 11.97
N LEU A 27 15.60 17.44 12.84
CA LEU A 27 15.26 17.38 14.26
C LEU A 27 15.48 18.72 14.96
N SER A 28 16.59 19.40 14.68
CA SER A 28 16.89 20.73 15.26
C SER A 28 15.81 21.76 14.95
N HIS A 29 15.37 21.85 13.70
CA HIS A 29 14.34 22.82 13.30
C HIS A 29 12.96 22.43 13.83
N LEU A 30 12.61 21.13 13.84
CA LEU A 30 11.38 20.65 14.46
C LEU A 30 11.36 20.92 15.97
N THR A 31 12.51 20.82 16.64
CA THR A 31 12.65 21.11 18.08
C THR A 31 12.44 22.59 18.36
N LEU A 32 12.98 23.47 17.51
CA LEU A 32 12.75 24.92 17.57
C LEU A 32 11.27 25.27 17.37
N ALA A 33 10.63 24.69 16.34
CA ALA A 33 9.21 24.89 16.07
C ALA A 33 8.33 24.43 17.25
N ALA A 34 8.61 23.25 17.80
CA ALA A 34 7.89 22.71 18.96
C ALA A 34 8.08 23.60 20.20
N THR A 35 9.30 24.08 20.45
CA THR A 35 9.58 25.00 21.57
C THR A 35 8.81 26.31 21.42
N ALA A 36 8.78 26.89 20.21
CA ALA A 36 8.02 28.12 19.92
C ALA A 36 6.49 27.94 20.07
N ALA A 37 6.01 26.71 19.87
CA ALA A 37 4.62 26.30 20.09
C ALA A 37 4.30 25.92 21.54
N ASP A 38 5.28 25.97 22.46
CA ASP A 38 5.17 25.42 23.82
C ASP A 38 4.74 23.93 23.83
N ALA A 39 5.19 23.20 22.81
CA ALA A 39 4.93 21.79 22.60
C ALA A 39 6.18 20.95 22.86
N LYS A 40 5.99 19.74 23.39
CA LYS A 40 7.07 18.76 23.50
C LYS A 40 7.07 17.85 22.28
N LEU A 41 8.23 17.72 21.64
CA LEU A 41 8.46 16.63 20.71
C LEU A 41 8.50 15.34 21.50
N HIS A 42 7.47 14.52 21.34
CA HIS A 42 7.49 13.14 21.80
C HIS A 42 8.13 12.27 20.72
N GLY A 43 8.65 11.10 21.11
CA GLY A 43 9.09 10.09 20.15
C GLY A 43 7.94 9.68 19.22
N ALA A 44 8.24 8.81 18.25
CA ALA A 44 7.24 8.33 17.31
C ALA A 44 5.97 7.90 18.06
N SER A 45 4.84 8.48 17.71
CA SER A 45 3.58 8.10 18.34
C SER A 45 3.37 6.60 18.10
N PRO A 46 2.66 5.88 18.99
CA PRO A 46 2.35 4.46 18.76
C PRO A 46 1.80 4.19 17.37
N LEU A 47 1.06 5.15 16.83
CA LEU A 47 0.50 5.10 15.49
C LEU A 47 1.51 5.34 14.36
N GLN A 48 2.48 6.24 14.53
CA GLN A 48 3.59 6.37 13.58
C GLN A 48 4.40 5.08 13.53
N LEU A 49 4.60 4.42 14.68
CA LEU A 49 5.25 3.11 14.73
C LEU A 49 4.43 2.05 13.98
N GLU A 50 3.10 2.02 14.17
CA GLU A 50 2.22 1.12 13.41
C GLU A 50 2.24 1.43 11.91
N HIS A 51 2.28 2.69 11.50
CA HIS A 51 2.42 3.07 10.10
C HIS A 51 3.76 2.59 9.51
N MET A 52 4.86 2.75 10.24
CA MET A 52 6.18 2.26 9.82
C MET A 52 6.20 0.73 9.68
N LYS A 53 5.60 0.00 10.65
CA LYS A 53 5.44 -1.46 10.56
C LYS A 53 4.63 -1.86 9.33
N LEU A 54 3.52 -1.17 9.08
CA LEU A 54 2.67 -1.41 7.92
C LEU A 54 3.42 -1.15 6.62
N ALA A 55 4.12 -0.03 6.49
CA ALA A 55 4.90 0.32 5.31
C ALA A 55 5.98 -0.71 5.00
N ALA A 56 6.71 -1.18 6.02
CA ALA A 56 7.72 -2.22 5.85
C ALA A 56 7.11 -3.56 5.43
N ALA A 57 6.03 -3.99 6.08
CA ALA A 57 5.37 -5.25 5.78
C ALA A 57 4.72 -5.27 4.39
N VAL A 58 4.05 -4.18 4.00
CA VAL A 58 3.43 -4.04 2.69
C VAL A 58 4.49 -3.92 1.59
N GLY A 59 5.60 -3.23 1.86
CA GLY A 59 6.73 -3.17 0.93
C GLY A 59 7.35 -4.55 0.69
N HIS A 60 7.52 -5.35 1.74
CA HIS A 60 7.98 -6.73 1.60
C HIS A 60 6.99 -7.58 0.79
N LEU A 61 5.70 -7.49 1.13
CA LEU A 61 4.63 -8.22 0.44
C LEU A 61 4.52 -7.85 -1.05
N ALA A 62 4.65 -6.56 -1.39
CA ALA A 62 4.67 -6.12 -2.78
C ALA A 62 5.91 -6.64 -3.53
N GLY A 63 7.06 -6.71 -2.84
CA GLY A 63 8.28 -7.33 -3.38
C GLY A 63 8.11 -8.83 -3.66
N GLU A 64 7.42 -9.57 -2.78
CA GLU A 64 7.11 -11.00 -2.98
C GLU A 64 6.18 -11.24 -4.19
N LEU A 65 5.32 -10.27 -4.52
CA LEU A 65 4.41 -10.36 -5.67
C LEU A 65 5.08 -10.13 -7.03
N GLY A 66 6.33 -9.65 -7.04
CA GLY A 66 7.14 -9.49 -8.24
C GLY A 66 7.00 -8.14 -8.95
N GLU A 67 7.74 -8.01 -10.07
CA GLU A 67 7.84 -6.76 -10.83
C GLU A 67 6.48 -6.29 -11.36
N GLY A 68 6.20 -4.98 -11.21
CA GLY A 68 4.95 -4.34 -11.63
C GLY A 68 3.97 -4.06 -10.49
N PHE A 69 4.15 -4.68 -9.32
CA PHE A 69 3.38 -4.33 -8.13
C PHE A 69 3.95 -3.11 -7.43
N THR A 70 3.09 -2.12 -7.20
CA THR A 70 3.41 -0.93 -6.42
C THR A 70 2.61 -0.93 -5.13
N TYR A 71 3.15 -0.30 -4.10
CA TYR A 71 2.43 -0.13 -2.85
C TYR A 71 2.36 1.31 -2.40
N ARG A 72 1.32 1.62 -1.63
CA ARG A 72 1.14 2.89 -0.94
C ARG A 72 0.59 2.63 0.45
N THR A 73 1.12 3.32 1.44
CA THR A 73 0.57 3.35 2.79
C THR A 73 0.24 4.79 3.15
N ASN A 74 -0.95 5.03 3.68
CA ASN A 74 -1.40 6.35 4.08
C ASN A 74 -1.92 6.33 5.52
N LEU A 75 -1.79 7.48 6.17
CA LEU A 75 -2.38 7.75 7.48
C LEU A 75 -3.52 8.75 7.25
N ARG A 76 -4.77 8.37 7.57
CA ARG A 76 -5.94 9.23 7.39
C ARG A 76 -6.37 9.84 8.73
N LEU A 77 -6.65 11.13 8.68
CA LEU A 77 -7.16 11.97 9.77
C LEU A 77 -8.50 12.55 9.31
N GLY A 78 -9.57 12.39 10.08
CA GLY A 78 -10.89 12.92 9.69
C GLY A 78 -11.92 12.90 10.81
N PRO A 79 -12.91 13.82 10.78
CA PRO A 79 -13.93 13.96 11.82
C PRO A 79 -14.95 12.81 11.86
N ASP A 80 -15.12 12.06 10.77
CA ASP A 80 -16.04 10.91 10.67
C ASP A 80 -15.34 9.54 10.80
N LEU A 81 -14.07 9.55 11.21
CA LEU A 81 -13.34 8.35 11.55
C LEU A 81 -13.42 8.16 13.07
N GLU A 82 -13.51 6.92 13.55
CA GLU A 82 -13.22 6.60 14.96
C GLU A 82 -11.71 6.81 15.21
N GLY A 83 -11.28 8.08 15.17
CA GLY A 83 -9.88 8.49 15.28
C GLY A 83 -9.11 8.44 13.96
N LEU A 84 -8.04 7.62 13.95
CA LEU A 84 -6.92 7.70 13.01
C LEU A 84 -6.77 6.34 12.31
N GLU A 85 -6.90 6.32 10.98
CA GLU A 85 -7.02 5.09 10.20
C GLU A 85 -5.79 4.86 9.31
N LEU A 86 -5.19 3.67 9.41
CA LEU A 86 -4.14 3.23 8.51
C LEU A 86 -4.76 2.65 7.24
N CYS A 87 -4.20 3.03 6.10
CA CYS A 87 -4.59 2.53 4.80
C CYS A 87 -3.36 1.93 4.11
N ALA A 88 -3.51 0.75 3.52
CA ALA A 88 -2.53 0.19 2.62
C ALA A 88 -3.17 -0.17 1.29
N THR A 89 -2.42 0.02 0.22
CA THR A 89 -2.81 -0.34 -1.13
C THR A 89 -1.66 -1.08 -1.81
N ILE A 90 -1.97 -2.19 -2.46
CA ILE A 90 -1.03 -2.95 -3.31
C ILE A 90 -1.69 -3.09 -4.68
N GLU A 91 -1.02 -2.73 -5.77
CA GLU A 91 -1.63 -2.75 -7.11
C GLU A 91 -0.71 -3.30 -8.17
N ALA A 92 -1.28 -4.08 -9.09
CA ALA A 92 -0.83 -4.08 -10.48
C ALA A 92 -1.96 -4.43 -11.48
N ARG A 93 -2.66 -3.41 -12.04
CA ARG A 93 -2.95 -3.33 -13.50
C ARG A 93 -3.25 -1.90 -13.98
N THR A 94 -2.75 -1.55 -15.16
CA THR A 94 -3.15 -0.41 -16.04
C THR A 94 -3.31 -0.98 -17.47
N VAL A 95 -4.19 -0.58 -18.41
CA VAL A 95 -5.39 0.26 -18.53
C VAL A 95 -6.53 -0.66 -19.03
N GLY A 96 -7.77 -0.51 -18.52
CA GLY A 96 -8.99 -1.25 -18.96
C GLY A 96 -9.45 -2.45 -18.11
N ALA A 97 -9.11 -2.50 -16.81
CA ALA A 97 -8.91 -3.73 -16.03
C ALA A 97 -10.15 -4.49 -15.49
N GLU A 98 -10.00 -5.82 -15.34
CA GLU A 98 -10.59 -6.64 -14.24
C GLU A 98 -9.46 -7.14 -13.31
N GLY A 99 -8.81 -6.21 -12.58
CA GLY A 99 -7.90 -6.46 -11.44
C GLY A 99 -6.39 -6.47 -11.75
N PRO A 100 -5.49 -6.48 -10.74
CA PRO A 100 -5.68 -6.27 -9.28
C PRO A 100 -5.30 -4.86 -8.74
N ARG A 101 -6.07 -4.42 -7.74
CA ARG A 101 -5.74 -3.41 -6.72
C ARG A 101 -6.36 -3.88 -5.42
N TRP A 102 -5.56 -4.08 -4.37
CA TRP A 102 -6.05 -4.45 -3.04
C TRP A 102 -5.89 -3.27 -2.10
N VAL A 103 -6.97 -2.88 -1.44
CA VAL A 103 -7.02 -1.74 -0.51
C VAL A 103 -7.57 -2.24 0.81
N ALA A 104 -6.88 -1.95 1.90
CA ALA A 104 -7.34 -2.26 3.24
C ALA A 104 -7.18 -1.08 4.19
N PHE A 105 -8.04 -1.08 5.20
CA PHE A 105 -8.11 -0.06 6.24
C PHE A 105 -8.12 -0.71 7.63
N GLY A 106 -7.62 0.01 8.64
CA GLY A 106 -7.68 -0.44 10.02
C GLY A 106 -6.88 0.43 11.00
N GLY A 107 -7.12 0.24 12.29
CA GLY A 107 -6.45 0.98 13.37
C GLY A 107 -5.06 0.43 13.76
N SER A 108 -4.61 -0.68 13.18
CA SER A 108 -3.27 -1.26 13.42
C SER A 108 -2.71 -1.91 12.16
N ALA A 109 -1.38 -2.05 12.08
CA ALA A 109 -0.73 -2.70 10.94
C ALA A 109 -1.21 -4.14 10.76
N GLU A 110 -1.36 -4.87 11.87
CA GLU A 110 -1.81 -6.25 11.89
C GLU A 110 -3.20 -6.42 11.26
N ARG A 111 -4.17 -5.56 11.62
CA ARG A 111 -5.52 -5.60 11.06
C ARG A 111 -5.52 -5.32 9.56
N VAL A 112 -4.76 -4.31 9.13
CA VAL A 112 -4.65 -3.96 7.71
C VAL A 112 -4.04 -5.11 6.90
N LEU A 113 -2.97 -5.72 7.41
CA LEU A 113 -2.30 -6.86 6.76
C LEU A 113 -3.17 -8.11 6.71
N ALA A 114 -3.92 -8.40 7.78
CA ALA A 114 -4.84 -9.53 7.82
C ALA A 114 -5.94 -9.39 6.76
N THR A 115 -6.48 -8.18 6.59
CA THR A 115 -7.45 -7.87 5.53
C THR A 115 -6.83 -8.00 4.14
N LEU A 116 -5.65 -7.41 3.89
CA LEU A 116 -4.97 -7.54 2.60
C LEU A 116 -4.70 -8.99 2.21
N ARG A 117 -4.16 -9.80 3.14
CA ARG A 117 -3.87 -11.22 2.89
C ARG A 117 -5.13 -12.00 2.56
N ARG A 118 -6.23 -11.75 3.28
CA ARG A 118 -7.53 -12.37 3.00
C ARG A 118 -8.03 -12.03 1.59
N ASP A 119 -7.96 -10.76 1.21
CA ASP A 119 -8.43 -10.30 -0.10
C ASP A 119 -7.57 -10.88 -1.24
N MET A 120 -6.25 -10.95 -1.03
CA MET A 120 -5.32 -11.61 -1.95
C MET A 120 -5.59 -13.11 -2.10
N GLU A 121 -5.82 -13.82 -1.00
CA GLU A 121 -6.15 -15.25 -1.01
C GLU A 121 -7.48 -15.53 -1.72
N GLN A 122 -8.50 -14.71 -1.49
CA GLN A 122 -9.79 -14.82 -2.17
C GLN A 122 -9.65 -14.61 -3.68
N HIS A 123 -8.79 -13.67 -4.08
CA HIS A 123 -8.50 -13.49 -5.50
C HIS A 123 -7.74 -14.69 -6.10
N GLY A 124 -6.75 -15.23 -5.39
CA GLY A 124 -6.01 -16.43 -5.81
C GLY A 124 -6.90 -17.67 -5.99
N LYS A 125 -7.85 -17.91 -5.07
CA LYS A 125 -8.82 -19.02 -5.15
C LYS A 125 -9.79 -18.90 -6.33
N THR A 126 -10.15 -17.68 -6.71
CA THR A 126 -11.06 -17.41 -7.83
C THR A 126 -10.40 -17.73 -9.18
N ILE A 127 -9.08 -17.57 -9.29
CA ILE A 127 -8.30 -17.90 -10.49
C ILE A 127 -8.14 -19.42 -10.65
N GLU A 128 -7.87 -20.16 -9.57
CA GLU A 128 -7.70 -21.62 -9.62
C GLU A 128 -8.99 -22.36 -10.04
N GLN A 129 -10.16 -21.88 -9.60
CA GLN A 129 -11.46 -22.48 -9.99
C GLN A 129 -11.82 -22.28 -11.47
N ARG A 130 -11.20 -21.31 -12.15
CA ARG A 130 -11.47 -20.98 -13.56
C ARG A 130 -10.68 -21.82 -14.56
N SER A 131 -9.89 -22.81 -14.14
CA SER A 131 -9.29 -23.78 -15.07
C SER A 131 -10.38 -24.69 -15.64
N PRO A 132 -10.83 -24.54 -16.91
CA PRO A 132 -11.76 -25.49 -17.48
C PRO A 132 -11.00 -26.80 -17.67
N ARG A 133 -11.48 -27.90 -17.09
CA ARG A 133 -11.09 -29.25 -17.51
C ARG A 133 -11.14 -29.27 -19.04
N ARG A 134 -9.99 -29.48 -19.70
CA ARG A 134 -9.90 -29.61 -21.16
C ARG A 134 -11.02 -30.56 -21.60
N ARG A 135 -12.06 -30.03 -22.26
CA ARG A 135 -13.10 -30.86 -22.86
C ARG A 135 -12.38 -31.81 -23.79
N ARG A 136 -12.62 -33.11 -23.58
CA ARG A 136 -12.14 -34.17 -24.45
C ARG A 136 -12.51 -33.77 -25.87
N ASN A 137 -11.54 -33.82 -26.78
CA ASN A 137 -11.69 -33.34 -28.14
C ASN A 137 -12.59 -34.32 -28.92
N ASP A 138 -13.90 -34.24 -28.70
CA ASP A 138 -14.92 -34.99 -29.42
C ASP A 138 -15.15 -34.30 -30.77
N ASN A 139 -14.17 -34.45 -31.65
CA ASN A 139 -14.28 -34.01 -33.03
C ASN A 139 -15.16 -35.03 -33.79
N PRO A 140 -16.39 -34.67 -34.19
CA PRO A 140 -17.33 -35.62 -34.81
C PRO A 140 -16.87 -36.10 -36.19
N LEU A 141 -15.87 -35.45 -36.79
CA LEU A 141 -15.29 -35.83 -38.09
C LEU A 141 -14.41 -37.09 -38.02
N ARG A 142 -14.12 -37.60 -36.82
CA ARG A 142 -13.27 -38.80 -36.63
C ARG A 142 -14.02 -40.12 -36.89
N HIS A 143 -15.36 -40.08 -37.00
CA HIS A 143 -16.21 -41.24 -37.25
C HIS A 143 -16.74 -41.33 -38.68
N LEU A 144 -16.37 -40.40 -39.56
CA LEU A 144 -16.78 -40.48 -40.96
C LEU A 144 -15.94 -41.53 -41.71
N PRO A 145 -16.56 -42.44 -42.46
CA PRO A 145 -15.84 -43.41 -43.27
C PRO A 145 -14.98 -42.67 -44.30
N ARG A 146 -13.67 -42.95 -44.28
CA ARG A 146 -12.74 -42.44 -45.29
C ARG A 146 -13.04 -43.15 -46.61
N GLU A 147 -13.74 -42.48 -47.51
CA GLU A 147 -13.80 -42.92 -48.90
C GLU A 147 -12.38 -42.94 -49.47
N ARG A 148 -11.97 -44.11 -49.96
CA ARG A 148 -10.72 -44.27 -50.70
C ARG A 148 -10.87 -43.49 -52.00
N ARG A 149 -10.08 -42.43 -52.17
CA ARG A 149 -9.89 -41.83 -53.49
C ARG A 149 -9.24 -42.88 -54.40
N ALA A 150 -9.91 -43.14 -55.53
CA ALA A 150 -9.40 -43.91 -56.66
C ALA A 150 -8.24 -43.17 -57.34
#